data_AF-K2A3J5-F1
#
_entry.id   AF-K2A3J5-F1
#
_cell.length_a   1.000
_cell.length_b   1.000
_cell.length_c   1.000
_cell.angle_alpha   90.00
_cell.angle_beta   90.00
_cell.angle_gamma   90.00
#
_symmetry.space_group_name_H-M   'P 1'
#
loop_
_entity.id
_entity.type
_entity.pdbx_description
1 polymer ?
#
loop_
_entity_poly.entity_id
_entity_poly.type
_entity_poly.pdbx_seq_one_letter_code
_entity_poly.pdbx_strand_id
1 'polypeptide(L)'
;MWLGSLLKKFSKNEEKRQIIREVIFRLTLEQKQEQLYLDSLEILDDEYLDLFYKKLVALIDIIEEKEIIISGEKQSEKIQEIYFQERKEQKEDFNILFDNI
;
A
#
# COMPACT_ATOMS: atom_id res chain seq x y z
N MET A 1 5.79 -0.53 -6.61
CA MET A 1 6.68 -1.71 -6.60
C MET A 1 8.09 -1.38 -6.13
N TRP A 2 8.22 -0.79 -4.94
CA TRP A 2 9.53 -0.49 -4.37
C TRP A 2 9.78 -1.26 -3.06
N LEU A 3 8.77 -1.43 -2.20
CA LEU A 3 8.96 -2.15 -0.93
C LEU A 3 9.00 -3.66 -1.15
N GLY A 4 8.08 -4.21 -1.95
CA GLY A 4 8.07 -5.64 -2.25
C GLY A 4 9.36 -6.12 -2.93
N SER A 5 9.88 -5.32 -3.87
CA SER A 5 11.16 -5.60 -4.55
C SER A 5 12.38 -5.41 -3.65
N LEU A 6 12.31 -4.52 -2.66
CA LEU A 6 13.35 -4.33 -1.65
C LEU A 6 13.36 -5.47 -0.63
N LEU A 7 12.21 -5.94 -0.17
CA LEU A 7 12.09 -7.08 0.74
C LEU A 7 12.61 -8.39 0.09
N LYS A 8 12.36 -8.58 -1.20
CA LYS A 8 12.90 -9.73 -1.95
C LYS A 8 14.43 -9.81 -2.00
N LYS A 9 15.16 -8.74 -1.67
CA LYS A 9 16.63 -8.74 -1.64
C LYS A 9 17.22 -9.36 -0.36
N PHE A 10 16.44 -9.49 0.70
CA PHE A 10 16.90 -10.11 1.94
C PHE A 10 16.80 -11.63 1.83
N SER A 11 17.95 -12.30 1.76
CA SER A 11 18.03 -13.75 1.61
C SER A 11 18.43 -14.45 2.90
N LYS A 12 19.07 -13.75 3.84
CA LYS A 12 19.57 -14.35 5.08
C LYS A 12 18.47 -14.48 6.12
N ASN A 13 18.48 -15.59 6.85
CA ASN A 13 17.46 -15.89 7.86
C ASN A 13 17.47 -14.87 9.00
N GLU A 14 18.64 -14.39 9.43
CA GLU A 14 18.74 -13.32 10.44
C GLU A 14 18.03 -12.03 9.99
N GLU A 15 18.23 -11.62 8.73
CA GLU A 15 17.58 -10.43 8.16
C GLU A 15 16.06 -10.63 8.11
N LYS A 16 15.60 -11.82 7.70
CA LYS A 16 14.16 -12.18 7.70
C LYS A 16 13.57 -12.10 9.12
N ARG A 17 14.25 -12.67 10.12
CA ARG A 17 13.80 -12.62 11.53
C ARG A 17 13.69 -11.18 12.03
N GLN A 18 14.69 -10.33 11.74
CA GLN A 18 14.66 -8.91 12.12
C GLN A 18 13.47 -8.17 11.52
N ILE A 19 13.19 -8.40 10.23
CA ILE A 19 12.04 -7.79 9.56
C ILE A 19 10.72 -8.26 10.20
N ILE A 20 10.59 -9.55 10.49
CA ILE A 20 9.37 -10.08 11.12
C ILE A 20 9.19 -9.53 12.53
N ARG A 21 10.27 -9.39 13.32
CA ARG A 21 10.22 -8.74 14.64
C ARG A 21 9.71 -7.30 14.55
N GLU A 22 10.24 -6.53 13.60
CA GLU A 22 9.81 -5.15 13.39
C GLU A 22 8.33 -5.07 12.98
N VAL A 23 7.85 -6.01 12.15
CA VAL A 23 6.44 -6.11 11.80
C VAL A 23 5.59 -6.38 13.04
N ILE A 24 5.96 -7.37 13.87
CA ILE A 24 5.24 -7.70 15.12
C ILE A 24 5.15 -6.47 16.02
N PHE A 25 6.26 -5.75 16.21
CA PHE A 25 6.30 -4.54 17.04
C PHE A 25 5.36 -3.43 16.52
N ARG A 26 5.27 -3.26 15.19
CA ARG A 26 4.42 -2.24 14.57
C ARG A 26 2.93 -2.57 14.58
N LEU A 27 2.54 -3.81 14.86
CA LEU A 27 1.12 -4.21 14.92
C LEU A 27 0.40 -3.68 16.16
N THR A 28 1.11 -3.03 17.10
CA THR A 28 0.51 -2.45 18.33
C THR A 28 -0.38 -3.44 19.08
N LEU A 29 0.15 -4.65 19.27
CA LEU A 29 -0.53 -5.76 19.90
C LEU A 29 -0.55 -5.59 21.43
N GLU A 30 -1.42 -6.35 22.10
CA GLU A 30 -1.31 -6.50 23.55
C GLU A 30 0.03 -7.16 23.91
N GLN A 31 0.66 -6.72 25.00
CA GLN A 31 2.00 -7.17 25.40
C GLN A 31 2.14 -8.69 25.46
N LYS A 32 1.11 -9.40 25.94
CA LYS A 32 1.11 -10.87 26.01
C LYS A 32 1.11 -11.52 24.62
N GLN A 33 0.38 -10.93 23.67
CA GLN A 33 0.31 -11.43 22.29
C GLN A 33 1.60 -11.13 21.54
N GLU A 34 2.15 -9.93 21.71
CA GLU A 34 3.44 -9.55 21.15
C GLU A 34 4.53 -10.54 21.60
N GLN A 35 4.63 -10.79 22.91
CA GLN A 35 5.61 -11.73 23.45
C GLN A 35 5.41 -13.14 22.86
N LEU A 36 4.18 -13.63 22.77
CA LEU A 36 3.89 -14.94 22.19
C LEU A 36 4.37 -15.06 20.73
N TYR A 37 4.18 -14.01 19.93
CA TYR A 37 4.65 -14.00 18.55
C TYR A 37 6.17 -13.92 18.44
N LEU A 38 6.82 -13.15 19.32
CA LEU A 38 8.29 -13.11 19.40
C LEU A 38 8.86 -14.47 19.79
N ASP A 39 8.31 -15.12 20.81
CA ASP A 39 8.73 -16.45 21.25
C ASP A 39 8.52 -17.49 20.13
N SER A 40 7.39 -17.41 19.43
CA SER A 40 7.08 -18.27 18.27
C SER A 40 8.06 -18.08 17.13
N LEU A 41 8.52 -16.84 16.90
CA LEU A 41 9.51 -16.53 15.89
C LEU A 41 10.88 -17.09 16.24
N GLU A 42 11.26 -17.20 17.53
CA GLU A 42 12.55 -17.74 17.94
C GLU A 42 12.67 -19.25 17.72
N ILE A 43 11.57 -19.99 17.92
CA ILE A 43 11.54 -21.44 17.73
C ILE A 43 11.29 -21.88 16.29
N LEU A 44 10.99 -20.94 15.40
CA LEU A 44 10.69 -21.22 14.00
C LEU A 44 11.94 -21.72 13.28
N ASP A 45 11.86 -22.87 12.62
CA ASP A 45 12.95 -23.37 11.78
C ASP A 45 13.09 -22.56 10.48
N ASP A 46 14.17 -22.83 9.75
CA ASP A 46 14.52 -22.08 8.54
C ASP A 46 13.51 -22.26 7.40
N GLU A 47 12.85 -23.43 7.31
CA GLU A 47 11.84 -23.71 6.27
C GLU A 47 10.58 -22.90 6.52
N TYR A 48 10.06 -22.95 7.75
CA TYR A 48 8.86 -22.20 8.12
C TYR A 48 9.12 -20.69 8.17
N LEU A 49 10.33 -20.26 8.52
CA LEU A 49 10.75 -18.85 8.43
C LEU A 49 10.69 -18.35 6.99
N ASP A 50 11.21 -19.11 6.04
CA ASP A 50 11.18 -18.75 4.63
C ASP A 50 9.74 -18.71 4.10
N LEU A 51 8.91 -19.69 4.47
CA LEU A 51 7.50 -19.72 4.11
C LEU A 51 6.73 -18.49 4.66
N PHE A 52 6.94 -18.16 5.94
CA PHE A 52 6.33 -16.99 6.55
C PHE A 52 6.76 -15.71 5.82
N TYR A 53 8.06 -15.56 5.57
CA TYR A 53 8.61 -14.39 4.90
C TYR A 53 8.05 -14.22 3.48
N LYS A 54 7.93 -15.31 2.71
CA LYS A 54 7.29 -15.30 1.39
C LYS A 54 5.83 -14.83 1.44
N LYS A 55 5.07 -15.30 2.44
CA LYS A 55 3.68 -14.86 2.64
C LYS A 55 3.59 -13.38 3.00
N LEU A 56 4.50 -12.89 3.85
CA LEU A 56 4.61 -11.48 4.20
C LEU A 56 4.89 -10.62 2.95
N VAL A 57 5.88 -11.00 2.14
CA VAL A 57 6.22 -10.30 0.90
C VAL A 57 5.05 -10.27 -0.06
N ALA A 58 4.36 -11.40 -0.25
CA ALA A 58 3.18 -11.47 -1.12
C ALA A 58 2.04 -10.58 -0.63
N LEU A 59 1.83 -10.48 0.68
CA LEU A 59 0.84 -9.57 1.26
C LEU A 59 1.19 -8.11 0.98
N ILE A 60 2.46 -7.72 1.10
CA ILE A 60 2.92 -6.37 0.78
C ILE A 60 2.71 -6.05 -0.70
N ASP A 61 3.05 -6.99 -1.60
CA ASP A 61 2.82 -6.82 -3.04
C ASP A 61 1.32 -6.55 -3.32
N ILE A 62 0.41 -7.32 -2.71
CA ILE A 62 -1.05 -7.13 -2.85
C ILE A 62 -1.50 -5.76 -2.32
N ILE A 63 -0.96 -5.30 -1.19
CA ILE A 63 -1.32 -3.99 -0.62
C ILE A 63 -0.84 -2.86 -1.54
N GLU A 64 0.41 -2.90 -2.00
CA GLU A 64 0.94 -1.91 -2.94
C GLU A 64 0.10 -1.85 -4.23
N GLU A 65 -0.28 -3.00 -4.79
CA GLU A 65 -1.14 -3.06 -5.99
C GLU A 65 -2.50 -2.41 -5.74
N LYS A 66 -3.13 -2.68 -4.59
CA LYS A 66 -4.42 -2.06 -4.23
C LYS A 66 -4.30 -0.55 -4.06
N GLU A 67 -3.24 -0.06 -3.43
CA GLU A 67 -3.01 1.39 -3.29
C GLU A 67 -2.79 2.09 -4.64
N ILE A 68 -2.09 1.44 -5.58
CA ILE A 68 -1.93 1.94 -6.95
C ILE A 68 -3.27 2.03 -7.66
N ILE A 69 -4.14 1.03 -7.54
CA ILE A 69 -5.48 1.04 -8.15
C ILE A 69 -6.31 2.18 -7.57
N ILE A 70 -6.37 2.31 -6.24
CA ILE A 70 -7.15 3.37 -5.56
C ILE A 70 -6.64 4.77 -5.93
N SER A 71 -5.32 4.95 -6.05
CA SER A 71 -4.73 6.23 -6.45
C SER A 71 -4.98 6.56 -7.92
N GLY A 72 -4.98 5.56 -8.80
CA GLY A 72 -5.37 5.71 -10.21
C GLY A 72 -6.85 6.07 -10.39
N GLU A 73 -7.74 5.44 -9.63
CA GLU A 73 -9.18 5.77 -9.63
C GLU A 73 -9.43 7.22 -9.17
N LYS A 74 -8.79 7.65 -8.08
CA LYS A 74 -8.89 9.04 -7.59
C LYS A 74 -8.31 10.08 -8.55
N GLN A 75 -7.26 9.74 -9.31
CA GLN A 75 -6.74 10.62 -10.36
C GLN A 75 -7.71 10.71 -11.54
N SER A 76 -8.33 9.61 -11.94
CA SER A 76 -9.35 9.60 -12.99
C SER A 76 -10.56 10.46 -12.61
N GLU A 77 -11.05 10.36 -11.36
CA GLU A 77 -12.14 11.21 -10.84
C GLU A 77 -11.78 12.70 -10.86
N LYS A 78 -10.58 13.07 -10.39
CA LYS A 78 -10.11 14.47 -10.45
C LYS A 78 -9.99 15.00 -11.87
N ILE A 79 -9.51 14.18 -12.82
CA ILE A 79 -9.43 14.59 -14.23
C ILE A 79 -10.84 14.80 -14.80
N GLN A 80 -11.80 13.93 -14.48
CA GLN A 80 -13.18 14.09 -14.91
C GLN A 80 -13.85 15.33 -14.31
N GLU A 81 -13.58 15.65 -13.04
CA GLU A 81 -14.04 16.90 -12.41
C GLU A 81 -13.46 18.14 -13.10
N ILE A 82 -12.16 18.15 -13.43
CA ILE A 82 -11.51 19.25 -14.15
C ILE A 82 -12.16 19.43 -15.54
N TYR A 83 -12.31 18.35 -16.31
CA TYR A 83 -13.00 18.39 -17.60
C TYR A 83 -14.46 18.88 -17.51
N PHE A 84 -15.16 18.58 -16.41
CA PHE A 84 -16.53 19.02 -16.21
C PHE A 84 -16.63 20.50 -15.83
N GLN A 85 -15.68 21.02 -15.04
CA GLN A 85 -15.60 22.45 -14.69
C GLN A 85 -15.23 23.30 -15.92
N GLU A 86 -14.25 22.88 -16.72
CA GLU A 86 -13.87 23.58 -17.95
C GLU A 86 -15.03 23.67 -18.96
N ARG A 87 -15.89 22.64 -19.03
CA ARG A 87 -17.12 22.68 -19.86
C ARG A 87 -18.22 23.57 -19.29
N LYS A 88 -18.24 23.81 -17.98
CA LYS A 88 -19.19 24.74 -17.35
C LYS A 88 -18.77 26.18 -17.59
N GLU A 89 -17.49 26.50 -17.42
CA GLU A 89 -16.94 27.84 -17.68
C GLU A 89 -17.11 28.24 -19.16
N GLN A 90 -16.86 27.33 -20.12
CA GLN A 90 -17.11 27.61 -21.55
C GLN A 90 -18.60 27.85 -21.89
N LYS A 91 -19.53 27.29 -21.12
CA LYS A 91 -20.98 27.51 -21.34
C LYS A 91 -21.44 28.86 -20.79
N GLU A 92 -20.83 29.35 -19.72
CA GLU A 92 -21.14 30.67 -19.18
C GLU A 92 -20.60 31.78 -20.11
N ASP A 93 -19.41 31.62 -20.68
CA ASP A 93 -18.85 32.58 -21.65
C ASP A 93 -19.65 32.66 -22.96
N PHE A 94 -20.27 31.56 -23.41
CA PHE A 94 -21.13 31.57 -24.59
C PHE A 94 -22.45 32.33 -24.34
N ASN A 95 -23.05 32.23 -23.15
CA ASN A 95 -24.30 32.93 -22.84
C ASN A 95 -24.13 34.46 -22.74
N ILE A 96 -22.96 34.95 -22.30
CA ILE A 96 -22.70 36.40 -22.19
C ILE A 96 -22.60 37.08 -23.57
N LEU A 97 -22.21 36.33 -24.61
CA LEU A 97 -22.12 36.85 -25.98
C LEU A 97 -23.46 36.92 -26.71
N PHE A 98 -24.49 36.19 -26.24
CA PHE A 98 -25.82 36.17 -26.86
C PHE A 98 -26.89 36.97 -26.09
N ASP A 99 -26.67 37.31 -24.82
CA ASP A 99 -27.60 38.15 -24.04
C ASP A 99 -27.46 39.67 -24.29
N ASN A 100 -26.53 40.09 -25.16
CA ASN A 100 -26.29 41.49 -25.55
C ASN A 100 -26.59 41.80 -27.03
N ILE A 101 -27.39 40.97 -27.73
CA ILE A 101 -27.87 41.24 -29.11
C ILE A 101 -29.37 41.53 -29.11
#